data_AF-A0A102LVM4-F1
#
_entry.id   AF-A0A102LVM4-F1
#
_cell.length_a   1.000
_cell.length_b   1.000
_cell.length_c   1.000
_cell.angle_alpha   90.00
_cell.angle_beta   90.00
_cell.angle_gamma   90.00
#
_symmetry.space_group_name_H-M   'P 1'
#
loop_
_entity.id
_entity.type
_entity.pdbx_description
1 polymer ?
#
loop_
_entity_poly.entity_id
_entity_poly.type
_entity_poly.pdbx_seq_one_letter_code
_entity_poly.pdbx_strand_id
1 'polypeptide(L)'
;MGILELARRIGEKRLDDFARARADRPDRVDTGLPLGARIGGMIELVLADFALLEGTLLVVPPAAQMPIVAVSRLHIDADADLSIFRMYTDTGTDRNGQGAFLQVMTARNDFQDVREIAYYQFLYREYPVTADEQDAFLGNGYGLGQDHYDMDRDELAQIAHLAGNPARVDALLGGNDAIGFERDAPGGDYIRPWTGRERRLDDSVGEKGVEKTHSFMQYVRRLPAGPAQESGPIERLWIDFEHVETMDGRPAEAVWVDYFAGLAIDPLRVKVF
;
A
#
# COMPACT_ATOMS: atom_id res chain seq x y z
N MET A 1 10.08 38.85 49.93
CA MET A 1 9.91 37.90 48.81
C MET A 1 9.24 36.66 49.37
N GLY A 2 7.91 36.60 49.27
CA GLY A 2 7.10 35.57 49.92
C GLY A 2 7.06 34.28 49.10
N ILE A 3 6.94 33.14 49.78
CA ILE A 3 6.82 31.80 49.16
C ILE A 3 5.69 31.75 48.12
N LEU A 4 4.64 32.56 48.30
CA LEU A 4 3.51 32.70 47.38
C LEU A 4 3.88 33.37 46.04
N GLU A 5 4.79 34.34 46.04
CA GLU A 5 5.27 34.98 44.80
C GLU A 5 6.17 34.04 43.99
N LEU A 6 6.95 33.21 44.69
CA LEU A 6 7.81 32.20 44.07
C LEU A 6 6.96 31.09 43.40
N ALA A 7 5.91 30.62 44.06
CA ALA A 7 4.99 29.62 43.52
C ALA A 7 4.24 30.13 42.28
N ARG A 8 3.77 31.38 42.30
CA ARG A 8 3.12 32.02 41.15
C ARG A 8 4.07 32.15 39.96
N ARG A 9 5.31 32.58 40.19
CA ARG A 9 6.33 32.75 39.14
C ARG A 9 6.77 31.43 38.52
N ILE A 10 6.82 30.35 39.30
CA ILE A 10 7.09 28.99 38.81
C ILE A 10 5.91 28.47 37.98
N GLY A 11 4.68 28.78 38.37
CA GLY A 11 3.46 28.45 37.61
C GLY A 11 3.40 29.17 36.26
N GLU A 12 3.62 30.49 36.26
CA GLU A 12 3.68 31.32 35.04
C GLU A 12 4.79 30.83 34.09
N LYS A 13 5.99 30.55 34.61
CA LYS A 13 7.09 30.03 33.79
C LYS A 13 6.79 28.67 33.17
N ARG A 14 6.15 27.76 33.91
CA ARG A 14 5.74 26.45 33.37
C ARG A 14 4.65 26.58 32.31
N LEU A 15 3.71 27.51 32.47
CA LEU A 15 2.68 27.80 31.48
C LEU A 15 3.28 28.40 30.21
N ASP A 16 4.23 29.32 30.34
CA ASP A 16 4.95 29.91 29.20
C ASP A 16 5.84 28.88 28.49
N ASP A 17 6.51 28.00 29.23
CA ASP A 17 7.31 26.91 28.67
C ASP A 17 6.42 25.88 27.97
N PHE A 18 5.23 25.57 28.51
CA PHE A 18 4.22 24.73 27.84
C PHE A 18 3.63 25.39 26.59
N ALA A 19 3.37 26.69 26.64
CA ALA A 19 2.84 27.46 25.53
C ALA A 19 3.87 27.57 24.39
N ARG A 20 5.15 27.80 24.72
CA ARG A 20 6.27 27.79 23.75
C ARG A 20 6.51 26.40 23.15
N ALA A 21 6.50 25.35 23.98
CA ALA A 21 6.63 23.98 23.50
C ALA A 21 5.49 23.53 22.57
N ARG A 22 4.34 24.22 22.62
CA ARG A 22 3.19 23.99 21.73
C ARG A 22 3.18 24.94 20.52
N ALA A 23 3.76 26.14 20.65
CA ALA A 23 3.86 27.11 19.56
C ALA A 23 4.95 26.76 18.52
N ASP A 24 5.98 26.01 18.91
CA ASP A 24 7.10 25.62 18.02
C ASP A 24 6.88 24.29 17.28
N ARG A 25 5.71 23.64 17.40
CA ARG A 25 5.44 22.42 16.63
C ARG A 25 4.72 22.79 15.34
N PRO A 26 5.31 22.51 14.16
CA PRO A 26 4.64 22.73 12.89
C PRO A 26 3.30 21.99 12.84
N ASP A 27 2.32 22.59 12.16
CA ASP A 27 1.00 22.01 12.00
C ASP A 27 1.09 20.68 11.25
N ARG A 28 0.25 19.72 11.66
CA ARG A 28 0.16 18.43 11.00
C ARG A 28 -0.56 18.57 9.66
N VAL A 29 -0.02 17.93 8.64
CA VAL A 29 -0.57 17.91 7.28
C VAL A 29 -1.16 16.55 6.91
N ASP A 30 -0.93 15.51 7.70
CA ASP A 30 -1.51 14.17 7.55
C ASP A 30 -2.94 14.10 8.09
N THR A 31 -3.78 15.02 7.61
CA THR A 31 -5.18 15.18 7.99
C THR A 31 -6.09 14.88 6.80
N GLY A 32 -7.40 14.68 7.05
CA GLY A 32 -8.34 14.37 5.98
C GLY A 32 -8.06 13.01 5.35
N LEU A 33 -7.93 11.98 6.18
CA LEU A 33 -7.73 10.60 5.76
C LEU A 33 -8.90 9.74 6.22
N PRO A 34 -9.25 8.68 5.48
CA PRO A 34 -10.33 7.79 5.85
C PRO A 34 -10.05 7.08 7.18
N LEU A 35 -11.13 6.67 7.85
CA LEU A 35 -11.07 5.96 9.14
C LEU A 35 -10.38 6.74 10.28
N GLY A 36 -10.17 8.05 10.12
CA GLY A 36 -9.42 8.86 11.09
C GLY A 36 -7.91 8.54 11.11
N ALA A 37 -7.40 7.93 10.04
CA ALA A 37 -5.99 7.57 9.91
C ALA A 37 -5.07 8.79 10.02
N ARG A 38 -3.86 8.54 10.54
CA ARG A 38 -2.77 9.51 10.63
C ARG A 38 -1.46 8.79 10.90
N ILE A 39 -0.34 9.40 10.56
CA ILE A 39 1.00 8.88 10.88
C ILE A 39 1.16 8.82 12.42
N GLY A 40 1.69 7.69 12.89
CA GLY A 40 1.78 7.32 14.30
C GLY A 40 0.49 6.78 14.92
N GLY A 41 -0.62 6.71 14.16
CA GLY A 41 -1.78 5.90 14.53
C GLY A 41 -1.51 4.41 14.34
N MET A 42 -2.50 3.58 14.64
CA MET A 42 -2.42 2.12 14.55
C MET A 42 -3.49 1.57 13.60
N ILE A 43 -3.15 0.54 12.85
CA ILE A 43 -4.08 -0.34 12.13
C ILE A 43 -4.20 -1.65 12.90
N GLU A 44 -5.42 -2.10 13.15
CA GLU A 44 -5.72 -3.41 13.70
C GLU A 44 -6.35 -4.32 12.62
N LEU A 45 -5.75 -5.48 12.39
CA LEU A 45 -6.22 -6.52 11.46
C LEU A 45 -6.48 -7.84 12.18
N VAL A 46 -7.42 -8.62 11.66
CA VAL A 46 -7.69 -9.98 12.15
C VAL A 46 -6.72 -10.97 11.49
N LEU A 47 -5.65 -11.35 12.19
CA LEU A 47 -4.61 -12.25 11.66
C LEU A 47 -5.14 -13.61 11.16
N ALA A 48 -6.26 -14.08 11.71
CA ALA A 48 -6.89 -15.33 11.27
C ALA A 48 -7.30 -15.30 9.80
N ASP A 49 -7.57 -14.12 9.22
CA ASP A 49 -7.89 -13.99 7.79
C ASP A 49 -6.72 -14.31 6.88
N PHE A 50 -5.49 -14.17 7.38
CA PHE A 50 -4.28 -14.47 6.64
C PHE A 50 -3.78 -15.88 6.97
N ALA A 51 -3.86 -16.29 8.24
CA ALA A 51 -3.33 -17.57 8.70
C ALA A 51 -4.07 -18.79 8.14
N LEU A 52 -5.32 -18.61 7.68
CA LEU A 52 -6.14 -19.67 7.11
C LEU A 52 -6.05 -19.74 5.57
N LEU A 53 -5.29 -18.85 4.93
CA LEU A 53 -5.13 -18.86 3.48
C LEU A 53 -4.15 -19.97 3.08
N GLU A 54 -4.62 -20.86 2.21
CA GLU A 54 -3.80 -21.87 1.56
C GLU A 54 -3.42 -21.42 0.15
N GLY A 55 -2.19 -21.72 -0.28
CA GLY A 55 -1.72 -21.40 -1.63
C GLY A 55 -1.58 -19.90 -1.94
N THR A 56 -1.58 -19.03 -0.93
CA THR A 56 -1.44 -17.57 -1.06
C THR A 56 0.01 -17.12 -1.20
N LEU A 57 0.21 -15.99 -1.89
CA LEU A 57 1.45 -15.22 -1.92
C LEU A 57 1.64 -14.34 -0.67
N LEU A 58 0.59 -14.17 0.13
CA LEU A 58 0.62 -13.37 1.35
C LEU A 58 1.31 -14.13 2.48
N VAL A 59 1.91 -13.37 3.39
CA VAL A 59 2.31 -13.86 4.71
C VAL A 59 1.38 -13.30 5.78
N VAL A 60 1.30 -13.97 6.92
CA VAL A 60 0.57 -13.43 8.07
C VAL A 60 1.27 -12.14 8.52
N PRO A 61 0.54 -11.01 8.69
CA PRO A 61 1.12 -9.78 9.19
C PRO A 61 1.85 -10.01 10.53
N PRO A 62 2.97 -9.31 10.80
CA PRO A 62 3.84 -9.59 11.95
C PRO A 62 3.17 -9.33 13.30
N ALA A 63 2.13 -8.50 13.32
CA ALA A 63 1.33 -8.20 14.49
C ALA A 63 -0.11 -7.89 14.09
N ALA A 64 -1.05 -8.14 15.01
CA ALA A 64 -2.45 -7.75 14.82
C ALA A 64 -2.61 -6.23 14.79
N GLN A 65 -1.74 -5.49 15.49
CA GLN A 65 -1.71 -4.03 15.52
C GLN A 65 -0.38 -3.53 14.97
N MET A 66 -0.42 -2.68 13.96
CA MET A 66 0.77 -2.14 13.28
C MET A 66 0.69 -0.62 13.20
N PRO A 67 1.80 0.11 13.44
CA PRO A 67 1.80 1.56 13.34
C PRO A 67 1.66 2.02 11.89
N ILE A 68 0.97 3.13 11.68
CA ILE A 68 0.97 3.84 10.41
C ILE A 68 2.25 4.67 10.33
N VAL A 69 3.18 4.27 9.47
CA VAL A 69 4.48 4.93 9.31
C VAL A 69 4.49 5.96 8.17
N ALA A 70 3.60 5.79 7.20
CA ALA A 70 3.40 6.74 6.10
C ALA A 70 1.96 6.68 5.61
N VAL A 71 1.51 7.74 4.95
CA VAL A 71 0.18 7.83 4.35
C VAL A 71 0.29 8.40 2.95
N SER A 72 -0.55 7.95 2.03
CA SER A 72 -0.61 8.57 0.70
C SER A 72 -2.01 8.72 0.17
N ARG A 73 -2.09 9.55 -0.86
CA ARG A 73 -3.28 9.72 -1.68
C ARG A 73 -2.87 9.55 -3.14
N LEU A 74 -3.49 8.57 -3.80
CA LEU A 74 -3.40 8.30 -5.23
C LEU A 74 -4.67 8.84 -5.91
N HIS A 75 -4.46 9.75 -6.86
CA HIS A 75 -5.51 10.27 -7.75
C HIS A 75 -5.42 9.55 -9.09
N ILE A 76 -6.54 8.98 -9.54
CA ILE A 76 -6.62 8.24 -10.80
C ILE A 76 -7.08 9.19 -11.90
N ASP A 77 -6.33 9.29 -12.99
CA ASP A 77 -6.61 10.27 -14.06
C ASP A 77 -7.92 9.97 -14.80
N ALA A 78 -8.25 8.68 -14.93
CA ALA A 78 -9.45 8.22 -15.63
C ALA A 78 -10.75 8.43 -14.84
N ASP A 79 -10.66 8.64 -13.51
CA ASP A 79 -11.83 8.78 -12.64
C ASP A 79 -11.55 9.73 -11.48
N ALA A 80 -11.93 11.00 -11.68
CA ALA A 80 -11.77 12.04 -10.66
C ALA A 80 -12.67 11.83 -9.43
N ASP A 81 -13.71 11.00 -9.55
CA ASP A 81 -14.60 10.63 -8.46
C ASP A 81 -14.07 9.43 -7.68
N LEU A 82 -12.95 8.81 -8.06
CA LEU A 82 -12.29 7.79 -7.24
C LEU A 82 -11.07 8.37 -6.54
N SER A 83 -10.88 7.96 -5.29
CA SER A 83 -9.70 8.34 -4.52
C SER A 83 -9.23 7.19 -3.67
N ILE A 84 -7.94 6.86 -3.85
CA ILE A 84 -7.29 5.76 -3.18
C ILE A 84 -6.36 6.35 -2.11
N PHE A 85 -6.52 5.87 -0.88
CA PHE A 85 -5.66 6.21 0.24
C PHE A 85 -4.88 4.96 0.64
N ARG A 86 -3.57 5.09 0.87
CA ARG A 86 -2.75 3.99 1.39
C ARG A 86 -2.21 4.39 2.76
N MET A 87 -2.46 3.57 3.76
CA MET A 87 -1.87 3.69 5.09
C MET A 87 -0.78 2.62 5.22
N TYR A 88 0.47 3.05 5.11
CA TYR A 88 1.62 2.16 5.13
C TYR A 88 1.94 1.75 6.56
N THR A 89 2.07 0.44 6.76
CA THR A 89 2.60 -0.17 7.98
C THR A 89 4.10 -0.42 7.88
N ASP A 90 4.61 -0.48 6.65
CA ASP A 90 6.02 -0.57 6.31
C ASP A 90 6.23 0.08 4.93
N THR A 91 7.33 0.81 4.77
CA THR A 91 7.75 1.44 3.50
C THR A 91 9.08 0.89 2.97
N GLY A 92 9.62 -0.13 3.63
CA GLY A 92 10.94 -0.68 3.35
C GLY A 92 12.08 0.14 3.96
N THR A 93 13.30 -0.41 3.93
CA THR A 93 14.49 0.23 4.53
C THR A 93 14.81 1.59 3.94
N ASP A 94 14.57 1.76 2.64
CA ASP A 94 14.92 2.96 1.89
C ASP A 94 13.71 3.87 1.65
N ARG A 95 12.56 3.61 2.29
CA ARG A 95 11.28 4.30 2.05
C ARG A 95 10.88 4.27 0.57
N ASN A 96 11.27 3.24 -0.16
CA ASN A 96 11.01 3.12 -1.59
C ASN A 96 9.67 2.45 -1.90
N GLY A 97 8.89 2.05 -0.88
CA GLY A 97 7.58 1.41 -1.04
C GLY A 97 7.59 -0.11 -0.89
N GLN A 98 8.77 -0.72 -0.65
CA GLN A 98 8.92 -2.16 -0.44
C GLN A 98 8.46 -2.59 0.96
N GLY A 99 7.17 -2.55 1.21
CA GLY A 99 6.59 -2.89 2.50
C GLY A 99 5.13 -3.35 2.39
N ALA A 100 4.27 -2.86 3.27
CA ALA A 100 2.88 -3.27 3.32
C ALA A 100 1.98 -2.11 3.71
N PHE A 101 0.78 -2.08 3.14
CA PHE A 101 -0.18 -0.99 3.37
C PHE A 101 -1.62 -1.46 3.35
N LEU A 102 -2.46 -0.75 4.11
CA LEU A 102 -3.91 -0.83 4.01
C LEU A 102 -4.37 0.21 2.98
N GLN A 103 -4.97 -0.26 1.89
CA GLN A 103 -5.59 0.56 0.87
C GLN A 103 -7.07 0.77 1.18
N VAL A 104 -7.54 2.01 1.08
CA VAL A 104 -8.96 2.37 1.19
C VAL A 104 -9.35 3.16 -0.05
N MET A 105 -10.31 2.63 -0.79
CA MET A 105 -10.92 3.31 -1.93
C MET A 105 -12.20 4.00 -1.48
N THR A 106 -12.34 5.28 -1.82
CA THR A 106 -13.53 6.09 -1.53
C THR A 106 -14.08 6.69 -2.81
N ALA A 107 -15.39 6.94 -2.84
CA ALA A 107 -15.98 7.77 -3.88
C ALA A 107 -15.96 9.26 -3.47
N ARG A 108 -15.63 10.12 -4.42
CA ARG A 108 -15.59 11.60 -4.36
C ARG A 108 -14.82 12.15 -3.16
N ASN A 109 -13.77 11.46 -2.74
CA ASN A 109 -13.03 11.77 -1.50
C ASN A 109 -13.92 11.83 -0.24
N ASP A 110 -15.09 11.20 -0.26
CA ASP A 110 -15.95 11.09 0.90
C ASP A 110 -15.50 9.89 1.75
N PHE A 111 -14.92 10.19 2.91
CA PHE A 111 -14.43 9.18 3.84
C PHE A 111 -15.53 8.31 4.46
N GLN A 112 -16.80 8.69 4.30
CA GLN A 112 -17.95 7.88 4.68
C GLN A 112 -18.42 6.96 3.55
N ASP A 113 -18.02 7.24 2.31
CA ASP A 113 -18.35 6.45 1.11
C ASP A 113 -17.19 5.52 0.73
N VAL A 114 -16.80 4.66 1.69
CA VAL A 114 -15.78 3.63 1.50
C VAL A 114 -16.34 2.56 0.56
N ARG A 115 -15.71 2.42 -0.61
CA ARG A 115 -16.06 1.43 -1.63
C ARG A 115 -15.35 0.12 -1.42
N GLU A 116 -14.12 0.19 -0.94
CA GLU A 116 -13.29 -1.00 -0.80
C GLU A 116 -12.17 -0.78 0.21
N ILE A 117 -11.81 -1.85 0.92
CA ILE A 117 -10.62 -1.92 1.75
C ILE A 117 -9.84 -3.18 1.39
N ALA A 118 -8.53 -3.05 1.25
CA ALA A 118 -7.64 -4.15 0.93
C ALA A 118 -6.31 -3.99 1.64
N TYR A 119 -5.71 -5.09 2.07
CA TYR A 119 -4.36 -5.07 2.63
C TYR A 119 -3.38 -5.66 1.62
N TYR A 120 -2.33 -4.92 1.30
CA TYR A 120 -1.33 -5.28 0.31
C TYR A 120 0.04 -5.50 0.95
N GLN A 121 0.78 -6.47 0.43
CA GLN A 121 2.16 -6.79 0.78
C GLN A 121 3.03 -6.80 -0.47
N PHE A 122 4.17 -6.15 -0.39
CA PHE A 122 5.18 -6.16 -1.43
C PHE A 122 5.72 -7.57 -1.65
N LEU A 123 5.83 -7.96 -2.92
CA LEU A 123 6.36 -9.25 -3.35
C LEU A 123 7.82 -9.10 -3.79
N TYR A 124 8.03 -8.36 -4.88
CA TYR A 124 9.33 -8.08 -5.46
C TYR A 124 9.24 -6.85 -6.39
N ARG A 125 10.41 -6.42 -6.87
CA ARG A 125 10.57 -5.24 -7.72
C ARG A 125 11.41 -5.58 -8.93
N GLU A 126 10.97 -5.13 -10.09
CA GLU A 126 11.72 -5.15 -11.34
C GLU A 126 12.22 -3.76 -11.71
N TYR A 127 13.33 -3.71 -12.43
CA TYR A 127 13.95 -2.47 -12.90
C TYR A 127 14.06 -2.48 -14.42
N PRO A 128 13.01 -2.07 -15.15
CA PRO A 128 13.06 -2.00 -16.61
C PRO A 128 14.06 -0.90 -17.04
N VAL A 129 15.11 -1.30 -17.74
CA VAL A 129 16.26 -0.44 -18.08
C VAL A 129 16.04 0.24 -19.44
N THR A 130 15.40 -0.45 -20.38
CA THR A 130 15.21 0.04 -21.75
C THR A 130 13.79 0.59 -21.96
N ALA A 131 13.64 1.47 -22.95
CA ALA A 131 12.31 1.98 -23.33
C ALA A 131 11.35 0.84 -23.73
N ASP A 132 11.86 -0.16 -24.46
CA ASP A 132 11.07 -1.32 -24.89
C ASP A 132 10.59 -2.16 -23.69
N GLU A 133 11.41 -2.31 -22.64
CA GLU A 133 11.01 -2.97 -21.39
C GLU A 133 9.94 -2.16 -20.64
N GLN A 134 10.06 -0.83 -20.62
CA GLN A 134 9.10 0.06 -19.96
C GLN A 134 7.76 0.12 -20.73
N ASP A 135 7.80 0.06 -22.06
CA ASP A 135 6.62 0.16 -22.92
C ASP A 135 5.57 -0.92 -22.65
N ALA A 136 5.99 -2.09 -22.14
CA ALA A 136 5.11 -3.16 -21.69
C ALA A 136 4.20 -2.73 -20.52
N PHE A 137 4.57 -1.71 -19.76
CA PHE A 137 3.80 -1.25 -18.60
C PHE A 137 3.07 0.08 -18.82
N LEU A 138 3.38 0.80 -19.91
CA LEU A 138 2.89 2.15 -20.19
C LEU A 138 1.61 2.17 -21.04
N GLY A 139 1.07 1.01 -21.41
CA GLY A 139 -0.22 0.92 -22.05
C GLY A 139 -0.22 1.05 -23.58
N ASN A 140 0.81 0.50 -24.22
CA ASN A 140 1.04 0.53 -25.67
C ASN A 140 0.33 -0.57 -26.47
N GLY A 141 -0.65 -1.28 -25.88
CA GLY A 141 -1.43 -2.32 -26.55
C GLY A 141 -0.96 -3.75 -26.29
N TYR A 142 0.03 -3.92 -25.41
CA TYR A 142 0.60 -5.20 -24.99
C TYR A 142 1.13 -5.09 -23.56
N GLY A 143 1.47 -6.23 -22.94
CA GLY A 143 2.01 -6.27 -21.57
C GLY A 143 0.95 -6.03 -20.49
N LEU A 144 1.21 -5.10 -19.59
CA LEU A 144 0.29 -4.72 -18.53
C LEU A 144 -1.05 -4.27 -19.12
N GLY A 145 -2.13 -4.94 -18.70
CA GLY A 145 -3.46 -4.72 -19.26
C GLY A 145 -4.00 -5.87 -20.12
N GLN A 146 -3.18 -6.89 -20.42
CA GLN A 146 -3.68 -8.18 -20.95
C GLN A 146 -4.70 -8.79 -19.98
N ASP A 147 -5.60 -9.63 -20.49
CA ASP A 147 -6.65 -10.31 -19.72
C ASP A 147 -6.12 -11.33 -18.72
N HIS A 148 -4.98 -11.96 -19.00
CA HIS A 148 -4.26 -12.86 -18.11
C HIS A 148 -2.88 -12.31 -17.71
N TYR A 149 -2.38 -12.74 -16.56
CA TYR A 149 -0.98 -12.65 -16.16
C TYR A 149 -0.58 -13.94 -15.45
N ASP A 150 0.49 -14.58 -15.91
CA ASP A 150 1.03 -15.80 -15.33
C ASP A 150 2.34 -15.48 -14.60
N MET A 151 2.37 -15.69 -13.29
CA MET A 151 3.59 -15.54 -12.50
C MET A 151 4.35 -16.85 -12.47
N ASP A 152 5.54 -16.86 -13.07
CA ASP A 152 6.34 -18.07 -13.24
C ASP A 152 7.19 -18.41 -12.00
N ARG A 153 7.93 -19.52 -12.10
CA ARG A 153 8.83 -19.97 -11.04
C ARG A 153 9.93 -18.95 -10.71
N ASP A 154 10.48 -18.27 -11.71
CA ASP A 154 11.60 -17.36 -11.53
C ASP A 154 11.14 -16.10 -10.83
N GLU A 155 9.97 -15.54 -11.20
CA GLU A 155 9.31 -14.45 -10.49
C GLU A 155 8.96 -14.83 -9.04
N LEU A 156 8.36 -16.03 -8.82
CA LEU A 156 8.07 -16.53 -7.47
C LEU A 156 9.35 -16.65 -6.62
N ALA A 157 10.49 -16.99 -7.22
CA ALA A 157 11.77 -17.09 -6.52
C ALA A 157 12.35 -15.72 -6.12
N GLN A 158 11.91 -14.62 -6.74
CA GLN A 158 12.31 -13.26 -6.35
C GLN A 158 11.62 -12.79 -5.05
N ILE A 159 10.50 -13.39 -4.69
CA ILE A 159 9.72 -12.99 -3.51
C ILE A 159 10.49 -13.37 -2.25
N ALA A 160 10.85 -12.38 -1.42
CA ALA A 160 11.83 -12.54 -0.33
C ALA A 160 11.51 -13.68 0.65
N HIS A 161 10.23 -13.91 0.97
CA HIS A 161 9.81 -14.96 1.91
C HIS A 161 9.63 -16.35 1.25
N LEU A 162 9.75 -16.42 -0.07
CA LEU A 162 9.82 -17.66 -0.88
C LEU A 162 11.27 -17.95 -1.32
N ALA A 163 12.09 -16.91 -1.43
CA ALA A 163 13.50 -17.01 -1.79
C ALA A 163 14.22 -18.00 -0.87
N GLY A 164 14.86 -19.02 -1.46
CA GLY A 164 15.53 -20.08 -0.72
C GLY A 164 14.61 -21.18 -0.18
N ASN A 165 13.32 -21.18 -0.52
CA ASN A 165 12.38 -22.27 -0.19
C ASN A 165 11.71 -22.87 -1.44
N PRO A 166 12.44 -23.67 -2.25
CA PRO A 166 11.91 -24.27 -3.47
C PRO A 166 10.67 -25.13 -3.24
N ALA A 167 10.59 -25.84 -2.11
CA ALA A 167 9.44 -26.67 -1.78
C ALA A 167 8.14 -25.85 -1.62
N ARG A 168 8.24 -24.61 -1.11
CA ARG A 168 7.09 -23.71 -1.03
C ARG A 168 6.68 -23.17 -2.40
N VAL A 169 7.65 -22.87 -3.26
CA VAL A 169 7.39 -22.50 -4.67
C VAL A 169 6.69 -23.65 -5.40
N ASP A 170 7.18 -24.88 -5.25
CA ASP A 170 6.57 -26.07 -5.84
C ASP A 170 5.13 -26.29 -5.35
N ALA A 171 4.89 -26.07 -4.06
CA ALA A 171 3.56 -26.16 -3.47
C ALA A 171 2.59 -25.10 -4.02
N LEU A 172 3.06 -23.85 -4.24
CA LEU A 172 2.26 -22.78 -4.85
C LEU A 172 1.90 -23.09 -6.30
N LEU A 173 2.87 -23.63 -7.06
CA LEU A 173 2.68 -24.00 -8.46
C LEU A 173 1.73 -25.20 -8.62
N GLY A 174 1.68 -26.09 -7.63
CA GLY A 174 0.78 -27.25 -7.67
C GLY A 174 1.04 -28.20 -8.85
N GLY A 175 2.27 -28.22 -9.36
CA GLY A 175 2.66 -28.99 -10.55
C GLY A 175 2.47 -28.28 -11.89
N ASN A 176 2.01 -27.02 -11.90
CA ASN A 176 1.97 -26.17 -13.10
C ASN A 176 3.29 -25.40 -13.28
N ASP A 177 3.47 -24.77 -14.44
CA ASP A 177 4.65 -23.95 -14.73
C ASP A 177 4.56 -22.54 -14.13
N ALA A 178 3.33 -22.04 -13.92
CA ALA A 178 3.05 -20.71 -13.38
C ALA A 178 1.76 -20.70 -12.54
N ILE A 179 1.56 -19.62 -11.78
CA ILE A 179 0.28 -19.28 -11.17
C ILE A 179 -0.43 -18.21 -12.00
N GLY A 180 -1.63 -18.51 -12.48
CA GLY A 180 -2.40 -17.59 -13.32
C GLY A 180 -3.27 -16.62 -12.52
N PHE A 181 -3.38 -15.40 -13.02
CA PHE A 181 -4.29 -14.36 -12.57
C PHE A 181 -5.08 -13.78 -13.75
N GLU A 182 -6.32 -13.42 -13.50
CA GLU A 182 -7.21 -12.77 -14.47
C GLU A 182 -7.31 -11.27 -14.15
N ARG A 183 -7.37 -10.42 -15.16
CA ARG A 183 -7.44 -8.96 -14.98
C ARG A 183 -8.76 -8.56 -14.30
N ASP A 184 -8.69 -7.79 -13.23
CA ASP A 184 -9.83 -7.33 -12.43
C ASP A 184 -10.51 -6.10 -13.04
N ALA A 185 -10.86 -6.18 -14.33
CA ALA A 185 -11.65 -5.19 -15.03
C ALA A 185 -12.39 -5.82 -16.22
N PRO A 186 -13.61 -5.38 -16.55
CA PRO A 186 -14.32 -5.88 -17.73
C PRO A 186 -13.77 -5.26 -19.02
N GLY A 187 -13.64 -6.05 -20.09
CA GLY A 187 -13.30 -5.56 -21.44
C GLY A 187 -12.81 -6.69 -22.36
N GLY A 188 -12.13 -6.32 -23.44
CA GLY A 188 -11.52 -7.29 -24.36
C GLY A 188 -10.18 -7.84 -23.85
N ASP A 189 -9.47 -8.53 -24.74
CA ASP A 189 -8.17 -9.18 -24.48
C ASP A 189 -7.11 -8.21 -23.92
N TYR A 190 -7.26 -6.92 -24.20
CA TYR A 190 -6.40 -5.87 -23.66
C TYR A 190 -7.20 -4.63 -23.24
N ILE A 191 -6.83 -4.06 -22.10
CA ILE A 191 -7.27 -2.75 -21.62
C ILE A 191 -6.04 -1.96 -21.20
N ARG A 192 -5.98 -0.67 -21.54
CA ARG A 192 -4.90 0.20 -21.08
C ARG A 192 -4.84 0.25 -19.54
N PRO A 193 -3.66 0.16 -18.92
CA PRO A 193 -3.46 0.40 -17.49
C PRO A 193 -4.07 1.72 -17.01
N TRP A 194 -4.48 1.75 -15.75
CA TRP A 194 -4.88 3.00 -15.13
C TRP A 194 -3.64 3.84 -14.85
N THR A 195 -3.78 5.14 -15.01
CA THR A 195 -2.74 6.10 -14.65
C THR A 195 -3.17 6.95 -13.47
N GLY A 196 -2.20 7.40 -12.70
CA GLY A 196 -2.46 8.29 -11.59
C GLY A 196 -1.21 8.92 -11.00
N ARG A 197 -1.43 9.85 -10.07
CA ARG A 197 -0.38 10.51 -9.30
C ARG A 197 -0.57 10.25 -7.82
N GLU A 198 0.49 9.80 -7.16
CA GLU A 198 0.52 9.59 -5.72
C GLU A 198 1.41 10.64 -5.05
N ARG A 199 0.92 11.17 -3.93
CA ARG A 199 1.75 11.89 -2.96
C ARG A 199 1.72 11.12 -1.64
N ARG A 200 2.89 10.65 -1.21
CA ARG A 200 3.09 9.97 0.08
C ARG A 200 3.80 10.90 1.06
N LEU A 201 3.29 10.94 2.29
CA LEU A 201 3.88 11.62 3.44
C LEU A 201 4.51 10.57 4.34
N ASP A 202 5.77 10.76 4.70
CA ASP A 202 6.54 9.89 5.60
C ASP A 202 6.73 10.50 6.99
N ASP A 203 6.26 11.73 7.19
CA ASP A 203 6.12 12.36 8.50
C ASP A 203 4.84 13.20 8.55
N SER A 204 4.42 13.52 9.78
CA SER A 204 3.16 14.21 10.03
C SER A 204 3.14 15.67 9.57
N VAL A 205 4.30 16.25 9.24
CA VAL A 205 4.45 17.70 8.95
C VAL A 205 4.74 17.96 7.47
N GLY A 206 4.94 16.89 6.68
CA GLY A 206 5.13 16.93 5.24
C GLY A 206 6.55 17.29 4.79
N GLU A 207 7.54 17.18 5.67
CA GLU A 207 8.95 17.43 5.30
C GLU A 207 9.54 16.24 4.53
N LYS A 208 9.11 15.02 4.88
CA LYS A 208 9.53 13.78 4.24
C LYS A 208 8.40 13.14 3.45
N GLY A 209 8.74 12.58 2.30
CA GLY A 209 7.76 11.93 1.44
C GLY A 209 8.24 11.73 0.02
N VAL A 210 7.34 11.23 -0.82
CA VAL A 210 7.58 10.91 -2.23
C VAL A 210 6.42 11.40 -3.08
N GLU A 211 6.74 11.96 -4.25
CA GLU A 211 5.78 12.21 -5.32
C GLU A 211 6.14 11.34 -6.52
N LYS A 212 5.13 10.65 -7.06
CA LYS A 212 5.32 9.71 -8.17
C LYS A 212 4.08 9.63 -9.06
N THR A 213 4.32 9.22 -10.30
CA THR A 213 3.26 8.84 -11.24
C THR A 213 3.24 7.33 -11.41
N HIS A 214 2.08 6.81 -11.80
CA HIS A 214 1.79 5.40 -11.85
C HIS A 214 1.18 5.00 -13.19
N SER A 215 1.51 3.79 -13.63
CA SER A 215 0.76 3.02 -14.62
C SER A 215 0.55 1.62 -14.06
N PHE A 216 -0.68 1.29 -13.68
CA PHE A 216 -0.95 0.09 -12.87
C PHE A 216 -2.16 -0.70 -13.36
N MET A 217 -2.16 -1.98 -13.03
CA MET A 217 -3.29 -2.88 -13.27
C MET A 217 -3.43 -3.88 -12.13
N GLN A 218 -4.67 -4.24 -11.82
CA GLN A 218 -5.01 -5.25 -10.83
C GLN A 218 -5.44 -6.53 -11.54
N TYR A 219 -4.92 -7.64 -11.06
CA TYR A 219 -5.29 -8.99 -11.43
C TYR A 219 -5.76 -9.74 -10.20
N VAL A 220 -6.52 -10.81 -10.39
CA VAL A 220 -7.14 -11.60 -9.33
C VAL A 220 -7.01 -13.08 -9.63
N ARG A 221 -6.88 -13.87 -8.57
CA ARG A 221 -7.10 -15.31 -8.63
C ARG A 221 -7.90 -15.77 -7.43
N ARG A 222 -8.59 -16.89 -7.59
CA ARG A 222 -9.34 -17.50 -6.49
C ARG A 222 -8.46 -18.53 -5.77
N LEU A 223 -8.29 -18.33 -4.47
CA LEU A 223 -7.61 -19.32 -3.62
C LEU A 223 -8.53 -20.52 -3.35
N PRO A 224 -7.97 -21.67 -2.93
CA PRO A 224 -8.76 -22.81 -2.48
C PRO A 224 -9.75 -22.41 -1.38
N ALA A 225 -10.96 -23.00 -1.44
CA ALA A 225 -11.94 -22.81 -0.39
C ALA A 225 -11.51 -23.56 0.88
N GLY A 226 -11.62 -22.89 2.03
CA GLY A 226 -11.46 -23.57 3.32
C GLY A 226 -12.59 -24.58 3.58
N PRO A 227 -12.44 -25.48 4.57
CA PRO A 227 -13.41 -26.56 4.84
C PRO A 227 -14.86 -26.12 5.09
N ALA A 228 -15.07 -24.84 5.40
CA ALA A 228 -16.37 -24.26 5.74
C ALA A 228 -16.87 -23.21 4.73
N GLN A 229 -16.24 -23.08 3.54
CA GLN A 229 -16.58 -22.05 2.55
C GLN A 229 -16.98 -22.68 1.21
N GLU A 230 -18.02 -22.12 0.56
CA GLU A 230 -18.46 -22.55 -0.79
C GLU A 230 -17.49 -22.08 -1.89
N SER A 231 -16.80 -20.95 -1.66
CA SER A 231 -15.79 -20.43 -2.57
C SER A 231 -14.65 -19.83 -1.75
N GLY A 232 -13.42 -20.01 -2.22
CA GLY A 232 -12.27 -19.43 -1.54
C GLY A 232 -12.14 -17.92 -1.79
N PRO A 233 -11.33 -17.25 -0.95
CA PRO A 233 -11.11 -15.81 -1.05
C PRO A 233 -10.42 -15.45 -2.37
N ILE A 234 -10.63 -14.20 -2.78
CA ILE A 234 -9.94 -13.63 -3.93
C ILE A 234 -8.62 -13.03 -3.44
N GLU A 235 -7.51 -13.56 -3.95
CA GLU A 235 -6.21 -12.92 -3.84
C GLU A 235 -6.02 -12.00 -5.04
N ARG A 236 -5.44 -10.84 -4.77
CA ARG A 236 -5.14 -9.82 -5.78
C ARG A 236 -3.66 -9.77 -6.05
N LEU A 237 -3.32 -9.44 -7.28
CA LEU A 237 -2.00 -9.03 -7.71
C LEU A 237 -2.11 -7.61 -8.27
N TRP A 238 -1.40 -6.68 -7.66
CA TRP A 238 -1.29 -5.31 -8.14
C TRP A 238 0.10 -5.13 -8.74
N ILE A 239 0.15 -4.81 -10.02
CA ILE A 239 1.39 -4.55 -10.75
C ILE A 239 1.43 -3.05 -11.05
N ASP A 240 2.44 -2.36 -10.53
CA ASP A 240 2.55 -0.90 -10.53
C ASP A 240 3.86 -0.45 -11.16
N PHE A 241 3.81 0.11 -12.37
CA PHE A 241 4.94 0.85 -12.91
C PHE A 241 4.97 2.23 -12.28
N GLU A 242 6.00 2.49 -11.48
CA GLU A 242 6.16 3.74 -10.76
C GLU A 242 7.27 4.57 -11.37
N HIS A 243 6.99 5.86 -11.56
CA HIS A 243 7.99 6.86 -11.89
C HIS A 243 8.05 7.89 -10.75
N VAL A 244 9.12 7.81 -9.96
CA VAL A 244 9.39 8.74 -8.87
C VAL A 244 9.90 10.06 -9.41
N GLU A 245 9.20 11.13 -9.10
CA GLU A 245 9.53 12.50 -9.51
C GLU A 245 10.39 13.17 -8.41
N THR A 246 9.95 13.08 -7.15
CA THR A 246 10.63 13.72 -6.02
C THR A 246 10.68 12.86 -4.76
N MET A 247 11.73 13.07 -3.95
CA MET A 247 11.92 12.52 -2.62
C MET A 247 12.32 13.66 -1.68
N ASP A 248 11.61 13.80 -0.56
CA ASP A 248 11.85 14.85 0.45
C ASP A 248 11.95 16.26 -0.20
N GLY A 249 11.09 16.53 -1.19
CA GLY A 249 11.02 17.80 -1.93
C GLY A 249 12.15 18.05 -2.93
N ARG A 250 13.00 17.05 -3.20
CA ARG A 250 14.11 17.15 -4.17
C ARG A 250 13.89 16.22 -5.35
N PRO A 251 14.33 16.60 -6.57
CA PRO A 251 14.28 15.71 -7.73
C PRO A 251 15.00 14.37 -7.42
N ALA A 252 14.31 13.27 -7.71
CA ALA A 252 14.77 11.92 -7.38
C ALA A 252 14.32 10.90 -8.45
N GLU A 253 14.42 11.31 -9.72
CA GLU A 253 14.02 10.54 -10.90
C GLU A 253 14.48 9.08 -10.84
N ALA A 254 13.50 8.18 -10.74
CA ALA A 254 13.73 6.74 -10.76
C ALA A 254 12.48 6.00 -11.26
N VAL A 255 12.69 4.85 -11.89
CA VAL A 255 11.61 4.01 -12.41
C VAL A 255 11.78 2.57 -11.96
N TRP A 256 10.66 1.91 -11.68
CA TRP A 256 10.60 0.48 -11.34
C TRP A 256 9.19 -0.05 -11.52
N VAL A 257 9.06 -1.38 -11.47
CA VAL A 257 7.76 -2.06 -11.39
C VAL A 257 7.68 -2.79 -10.05
N ASP A 258 6.65 -2.48 -9.28
CA ASP A 258 6.36 -3.17 -8.03
C ASP A 258 5.21 -4.15 -8.19
N TYR A 259 5.38 -5.31 -7.55
CA TYR A 259 4.37 -6.35 -7.48
C TYR A 259 3.89 -6.47 -6.04
N PHE A 260 2.58 -6.38 -5.83
CA PHE A 260 1.96 -6.57 -4.51
C PHE A 260 0.90 -7.66 -4.55
N ALA A 261 0.90 -8.55 -3.57
CA ALA A 261 -0.24 -9.41 -3.30
C ALA A 261 -1.20 -8.69 -2.35
N GLY A 262 -2.51 -8.88 -2.53
CA GLY A 262 -3.51 -8.25 -1.70
C GLY A 262 -4.68 -9.15 -1.33
N LEU A 263 -5.32 -8.83 -0.21
CA LEU A 263 -6.56 -9.44 0.25
C LEU A 263 -7.60 -8.36 0.53
N ALA A 264 -8.81 -8.53 -0.01
CA ALA A 264 -9.95 -7.69 0.36
C ALA A 264 -10.31 -7.90 1.83
N ILE A 265 -10.49 -6.81 2.58
CA ILE A 265 -10.81 -6.84 4.00
C ILE A 265 -12.21 -6.30 4.20
N ASP A 266 -13.03 -7.04 4.96
CA ASP A 266 -14.32 -6.53 5.42
C ASP A 266 -14.09 -5.28 6.31
N PRO A 267 -14.73 -4.13 6.03
CA PRO A 267 -14.60 -2.93 6.84
C PRO A 267 -14.88 -3.11 8.33
N LEU A 268 -15.69 -4.10 8.73
CA LEU A 268 -15.95 -4.42 10.14
C LEU A 268 -14.80 -5.16 10.84
N ARG A 269 -13.83 -5.64 10.06
CA ARG A 269 -12.68 -6.45 10.51
C ARG A 269 -11.37 -5.68 10.50
N VAL A 270 -11.44 -4.37 10.28
CA VAL A 270 -10.31 -3.45 10.39
C VAL A 270 -10.66 -2.30 11.34
N LYS A 271 -9.67 -1.87 12.13
CA LYS A 271 -9.80 -0.64 12.93
C LYS A 271 -8.59 0.24 12.73
N VAL A 272 -8.80 1.54 12.82
CA VAL A 272 -7.76 2.56 12.79
C VAL A 272 -7.95 3.51 13.97
N PHE A 273 -6.89 3.79 14.75
CA PHE A 273 -6.97 4.62 15.97
C PHE A 273 -5.65 5.34 16.33
#